data_AF-A0A3P7SQ79-F1
#
_entry.id   AF-A0A3P7SQ79-F1
#
_cell.length_a   1.000
_cell.length_b   1.000
_cell.length_c   1.000
_cell.angle_alpha   90.00
_cell.angle_beta   90.00
_cell.angle_gamma   90.00
#
_symmetry.space_group_name_H-M   'P 1'
#
loop_
_entity.id
_entity.type
_entity.pdbx_description
1 polymer ?
#
loop_
_entity_poly.entity_id
_entity_poly.type
_entity_poly.pdbx_seq_one_letter_code
_entity_poly.pdbx_strand_id
1 'polypeptide(L)'
;MPGEMLTNYTTTKTGGIYLTNYRVALVERSKKVVANIPILSIDEVHDIGNHFLQINCKSGRIYRYIRNIYSFFLSFVCETYPRRFIVPSDLSDQHLVEAAGARMLYRFPAVVWYSKENETVLIRCSQPWQNFFMYRSQQDEQTLKAMRSRHSEKSVKEDEKQGLIYGKGNSYVSISVADYYSPAEVMFAGLPNIHAVRNNFADLRAIQHKRVLKSYLKKVSCLNSLSFIAFVLQWCSISIKKFLETSVLVHCSDGWDRTAQVTTLAKIIADPYFRTIEGFEFLIRRDWIEFGHKFADRSGLFNNKNEQSPIFLQWLDCVHQILHKFPAAFEFTQEYLVKLALHTYSGLFGTFLFNSLKQKVQIFKEAGDPDMFSIWAYLRANTNLLNVMYIPPPDGKGSLKVDPRGLRLWIEVYGGPSLERFFTAPYESFCKKRWNVLQNSLQMRDLFVFSI
;
A
#
# COMPACT_ATOMS: atom_id res chain seq x y z
N MET A 1 40.02 18.44 8.01
CA MET A 1 40.38 19.88 7.82
C MET A 1 41.13 20.38 9.06
N PRO A 2 41.84 21.51 9.04
CA PRO A 2 42.45 22.07 10.24
C PRO A 2 41.39 22.25 11.35
N GLY A 3 41.65 21.73 12.55
CA GLY A 3 40.70 21.76 13.67
C GLY A 3 39.55 20.73 13.61
N GLU A 4 39.49 19.91 12.56
CA GLU A 4 38.56 18.79 12.50
C GLU A 4 39.15 17.57 13.20
N MET A 5 38.46 17.09 14.24
CA MET A 5 38.85 15.88 14.98
C MET A 5 37.82 14.78 14.78
N LEU A 6 38.30 13.57 14.52
CA LEU A 6 37.48 12.37 14.52
C LEU A 6 37.01 12.10 15.95
N THR A 7 35.70 12.11 16.19
CA THR A 7 35.11 11.90 17.51
C THR A 7 34.69 10.45 17.72
N ASN A 8 34.16 9.80 16.69
CA ASN A 8 33.76 8.39 16.74
C ASN A 8 33.75 7.77 15.35
N TYR A 9 33.86 6.45 15.25
CA TYR A 9 33.71 5.74 13.98
C TYR A 9 33.21 4.31 14.16
N THR A 10 32.56 3.79 13.11
CA THR A 10 32.16 2.37 13.03
C THR A 10 32.42 1.87 11.63
N THR A 11 32.99 0.67 11.49
CA THR A 11 33.27 0.03 10.21
C THR A 11 32.47 -1.26 10.06
N THR A 12 32.14 -1.61 8.83
CA THR A 12 31.45 -2.83 8.42
C THR A 12 32.12 -3.41 7.17
N LYS A 13 31.71 -4.62 6.76
CA LYS A 13 32.17 -5.27 5.52
C LYS A 13 31.90 -4.45 4.25
N THR A 14 30.96 -3.51 4.27
CA THR A 14 30.55 -2.70 3.10
C THR A 14 31.07 -1.25 3.14
N GLY A 15 31.66 -0.81 4.25
CA GLY A 15 32.07 0.58 4.44
C GLY A 15 32.06 1.02 5.90
N GLY A 16 32.20 2.31 6.19
CA GLY A 16 32.22 2.86 7.54
C GLY A 16 31.44 4.18 7.66
N ILE A 17 31.02 4.48 8.88
CA ILE A 17 30.58 5.82 9.30
C ILE A 17 31.68 6.43 10.14
N TYR A 18 32.04 7.66 9.83
CA TYR A 18 33.01 8.45 10.58
C TYR A 18 32.33 9.73 11.04
N LEU A 19 32.31 9.96 12.34
CA LEU A 19 31.80 11.18 12.95
C LEU A 19 33.00 12.06 13.30
N THR A 20 32.99 13.29 12.80
CA THR A 20 33.90 14.33 13.27
C THR A 20 33.12 15.35 14.09
N ASN A 21 33.82 16.31 14.69
CA ASN A 21 33.18 17.46 15.35
C ASN A 21 32.33 18.34 14.40
N TYR A 22 32.42 18.15 13.08
CA TYR A 22 31.67 18.96 12.10
C TYR A 22 30.72 18.18 11.19
N ARG A 23 30.96 16.88 10.93
CA ARG A 23 30.19 16.12 9.94
C ARG A 23 30.16 14.62 10.19
N VAL A 24 29.18 13.96 9.57
CA VAL A 24 29.11 12.52 9.40
C VAL A 24 29.57 12.18 7.98
N ALA A 25 30.65 11.41 7.86
CA ALA A 25 31.13 10.88 6.59
C ALA A 25 30.76 9.40 6.46
N LEU A 26 30.03 9.07 5.39
CA LEU A 26 29.75 7.69 4.98
C LEU A 26 30.77 7.29 3.93
N VAL A 27 31.49 6.20 4.16
CA VAL A 27 32.62 5.78 3.34
C VAL A 27 32.38 4.34 2.88
N GLU A 28 32.60 4.05 1.61
CA GLU A 28 32.49 2.70 1.06
C GLU A 28 33.71 1.84 1.42
N ARG A 29 33.64 0.54 1.20
CA ARG A 29 34.79 -0.38 1.41
C ARG A 29 36.05 0.04 0.65
N SER A 30 35.89 0.67 -0.51
CA SER A 30 36.97 1.23 -1.35
C SER A 30 37.64 2.49 -0.76
N LYS A 31 37.23 2.91 0.45
CA LYS A 31 37.61 4.18 1.09
C LYS A 31 37.15 5.44 0.35
N LYS A 32 36.27 5.31 -0.65
CA LYS A 32 35.60 6.45 -1.29
C LYS A 32 34.51 7.01 -0.37
N VAL A 33 34.52 8.32 -0.12
CA VAL A 33 33.46 9.01 0.61
C VAL A 33 32.21 9.04 -0.28
N VAL A 34 31.12 8.44 0.21
CA VAL A 34 29.84 8.31 -0.49
C VAL A 34 28.87 9.42 -0.05
N ALA A 35 28.96 9.86 1.21
CA ALA A 35 28.21 11.00 1.70
C ALA A 35 29.01 11.77 2.74
N ASN A 36 28.80 13.08 2.79
CA ASN A 36 29.45 13.98 3.72
C ASN A 36 28.42 14.97 4.26
N ILE A 37 27.96 14.74 5.49
CA ILE A 37 26.75 15.34 6.04
C ILE A 37 27.15 16.28 7.19
N PRO A 38 27.09 17.61 7.03
CA PRO A 38 27.35 18.54 8.12
C PRO A 38 26.41 18.29 9.31
N ILE A 39 26.93 18.26 10.54
CA ILE A 39 26.11 17.99 11.74
C ILE A 39 24.95 18.99 11.86
N LEU A 40 25.18 20.26 11.53
CA LEU A 40 24.15 21.32 11.57
C LEU A 40 22.98 21.09 10.60
N SER A 41 23.20 20.27 9.57
CA SER A 41 22.18 19.91 8.58
C SER A 41 21.31 18.72 9.02
N ILE A 42 21.73 17.98 10.05
CA ILE A 42 20.97 16.85 10.59
C ILE A 42 19.80 17.42 11.40
N ASP A 43 18.61 16.92 11.09
CA ASP A 43 17.37 17.25 11.80
C ASP A 43 17.11 16.20 12.88
N GLU A 44 17.04 14.93 12.46
CA GLU A 44 16.80 13.79 13.35
C GLU A 44 17.65 12.59 12.94
N VAL A 45 18.06 11.78 13.92
CA VAL A 45 18.70 10.49 13.69
C VAL A 45 17.85 9.41 14.33
N HIS A 46 17.30 8.52 13.50
CA HIS A 46 16.50 7.39 13.95
C HIS A 46 17.34 6.12 13.90
N ASP A 47 17.47 5.46 15.05
CA ASP A 47 17.94 4.09 15.12
C ASP A 47 16.75 3.15 14.87
N ILE A 48 16.58 2.72 13.62
CA ILE A 48 15.45 1.89 13.22
C ILE A 48 15.83 0.42 13.49
N GLY A 49 15.83 0.09 14.79
CA GLY A 49 16.26 -1.20 15.34
C GLY A 49 17.77 -1.45 15.22
N ASN A 50 18.25 -2.63 15.63
CA ASN A 50 19.69 -2.98 15.75
C ASN A 50 20.53 -2.91 14.45
N HIS A 51 19.97 -2.48 13.32
CA HIS A 51 20.52 -2.71 11.99
C HIS A 51 20.50 -1.51 11.03
N PHE A 52 19.80 -0.42 11.36
CA PHE A 52 19.68 0.74 10.49
C PHE A 52 19.84 2.04 11.24
N LEU A 53 20.76 2.87 10.76
CA LEU A 53 20.80 4.26 11.14
C LEU A 53 20.19 5.08 10.00
N GLN A 54 19.08 5.77 10.26
CA GLN A 54 18.50 6.74 9.34
C GLN A 54 18.83 8.15 9.82
N ILE A 55 19.48 8.94 8.98
CA ILE A 55 19.83 10.34 9.23
C ILE A 55 18.92 11.20 8.35
N ASN A 56 17.98 11.91 8.96
CA ASN A 56 17.13 12.88 8.29
C ASN A 56 17.84 14.25 8.34
N CYS A 57 17.97 14.91 7.19
CA CYS A 57 18.50 16.26 7.11
C CYS A 57 17.38 17.28 6.99
N LYS A 58 17.62 18.51 7.45
CA LYS A 58 16.70 19.67 7.35
C LYS A 58 16.33 20.01 5.90
N SER A 59 17.16 19.61 4.94
CA SER A 59 16.89 19.73 3.50
C SER A 59 15.91 18.68 2.96
N GLY A 60 15.46 17.73 3.80
CA GLY A 60 14.63 16.59 3.39
C GLY A 60 15.42 15.39 2.87
N ARG A 61 16.75 15.49 2.71
CA ARG A 61 17.58 14.34 2.34
C ARG A 61 17.66 13.32 3.47
N ILE A 62 17.55 12.03 3.13
CA ILE A 62 17.55 10.92 4.09
C ILE A 62 18.71 9.98 3.75
N TYR A 63 19.66 9.81 4.67
CA TYR A 63 20.77 8.86 4.53
C TYR A 63 20.51 7.61 5.37
N ARG A 64 20.78 6.42 4.81
CA ARG A 64 20.57 5.14 5.51
C ARG A 64 21.86 4.32 5.54
N TYR A 65 22.33 4.01 6.73
CA TYR A 65 23.42 3.08 6.95
C TYR A 65 22.90 1.72 7.41
N ILE A 66 23.42 0.66 6.80
CA ILE A 66 23.00 -0.72 7.08
C ILE A 66 24.16 -1.43 7.78
N ARG A 67 23.98 -1.82 9.06
CA ARG A 67 24.94 -2.71 9.74
C ARG A 67 24.81 -4.10 9.13
N ASN A 68 25.89 -4.53 8.48
CA ASN A 68 25.92 -5.71 7.63
C ASN A 68 25.99 -7.00 8.46
N ILE A 69 24.86 -7.70 8.61
CA ILE A 69 24.80 -9.09 9.06
C ILE A 69 23.77 -9.79 8.14
N TYR A 70 24.26 -10.58 7.18
CA TYR A 70 23.57 -11.55 6.28
C TYR A 70 22.63 -11.09 5.13
N SER A 71 22.44 -9.79 4.86
CA SER A 71 21.45 -9.34 3.86
C SER A 71 21.73 -9.65 2.36
N PHE A 72 22.91 -10.14 1.95
CA PHE A 72 23.20 -10.28 0.51
C PHE A 72 22.51 -11.49 -0.15
N PHE A 73 22.19 -12.55 0.60
CA PHE A 73 21.59 -13.75 0.01
C PHE A 73 20.07 -13.62 -0.24
N LEU A 74 19.35 -12.89 0.61
CA LEU A 74 17.88 -12.80 0.52
C LEU A 74 17.36 -11.81 -0.54
N SER A 75 18.15 -10.81 -0.96
CA SER A 75 17.71 -9.87 -2.02
C SER A 75 17.59 -10.50 -3.42
N PHE A 76 18.07 -11.73 -3.58
CA PHE A 76 17.96 -12.51 -4.82
C PHE A 76 16.83 -13.54 -4.78
N VAL A 77 16.21 -13.80 -3.64
CA VAL A 77 15.13 -14.80 -3.57
C VAL A 77 13.93 -14.33 -4.36
N CYS A 78 13.55 -13.06 -4.20
CA CYS A 78 12.41 -12.49 -4.91
C CYS A 78 12.70 -11.03 -5.30
N GLU A 79 12.74 -10.78 -6.61
CA GLU A 79 13.08 -9.47 -7.17
C GLU A 79 12.08 -8.34 -6.86
N THR A 80 10.89 -8.72 -6.41
CA THR A 80 9.74 -7.83 -6.19
C THR A 80 9.30 -7.77 -4.72
N TYR A 81 10.05 -8.41 -3.81
CA TYR A 81 9.84 -8.31 -2.36
C TYR A 81 10.75 -7.25 -1.72
N PRO A 82 10.42 -6.80 -0.50
CA PRO A 82 11.32 -5.96 0.28
C PRO A 82 12.65 -6.67 0.54
N ARG A 83 13.69 -5.88 0.87
CA ARG A 83 14.99 -6.42 1.30
C ARG A 83 14.93 -7.19 2.61
N ARG A 84 13.88 -6.96 3.41
CA ARG A 84 13.65 -7.61 4.70
C ARG A 84 12.18 -8.00 4.79
N PHE A 85 11.93 -9.21 5.27
CA PHE A 85 10.61 -9.77 5.47
C PHE A 85 10.65 -10.69 6.69
N ILE A 86 9.49 -10.97 7.25
CA ILE A 86 9.34 -11.77 8.48
C ILE A 86 9.04 -13.21 8.08
N VAL A 87 9.77 -14.15 8.68
CA VAL A 87 9.70 -15.60 8.46
C VAL A 87 9.82 -16.35 9.80
N PRO A 88 9.34 -17.59 9.90
CA PRO A 88 9.52 -18.43 11.08
C PRO A 88 11.00 -18.62 11.43
N SER A 89 11.32 -18.58 12.72
CA SER A 89 12.71 -18.60 13.22
C SER A 89 13.39 -19.97 13.13
N ASP A 90 12.60 -21.03 12.95
CA ASP A 90 13.03 -22.43 12.83
C ASP A 90 13.42 -22.81 11.38
N LEU A 91 13.18 -21.93 10.41
CA LEU A 91 13.54 -22.15 9.01
C LEU A 91 14.86 -21.47 8.65
N SER A 92 15.69 -22.16 7.88
CA SER A 92 16.96 -21.60 7.38
C SER A 92 16.76 -20.74 6.12
N ASP A 93 17.70 -19.85 5.84
CA ASP A 93 17.68 -19.04 4.60
C ASP A 93 17.67 -19.93 3.34
N GLN A 94 18.41 -21.04 3.36
CA GLN A 94 18.46 -22.00 2.24
C GLN A 94 17.09 -22.68 2.04
N HIS A 95 16.42 -23.04 3.13
CA HIS A 95 15.07 -23.60 3.08
C HIS A 95 14.09 -22.61 2.41
N LEU A 96 14.18 -21.33 2.76
CA LEU A 96 13.32 -20.28 2.18
C LEU A 96 13.61 -20.04 0.70
N VAL A 97 14.87 -20.12 0.27
CA VAL A 97 15.25 -20.06 -1.16
C VAL A 97 14.60 -21.19 -1.94
N GLU A 98 14.64 -22.41 -1.41
CA GLU A 98 14.02 -23.59 -2.02
C GLU A 98 12.49 -23.49 -2.05
N ALA A 99 11.87 -23.08 -0.93
CA ALA A 99 10.43 -22.84 -0.86
C ALA A 99 9.97 -21.76 -1.85
N ALA A 100 10.79 -20.73 -2.08
CA ALA A 100 10.48 -19.71 -3.07
C ALA A 100 10.43 -20.23 -4.50
N GLY A 101 11.23 -21.23 -4.84
CA GLY A 101 11.16 -21.90 -6.16
C GLY A 101 9.79 -22.53 -6.46
N ALA A 102 9.00 -22.82 -5.42
CA ALA A 102 7.66 -23.39 -5.55
C ALA A 102 6.56 -22.35 -5.79
N ARG A 103 6.89 -21.07 -5.91
CA ARG A 103 5.92 -19.95 -5.92
C ARG A 103 6.07 -19.11 -7.18
N MET A 104 4.96 -18.63 -7.73
CA MET A 104 4.95 -17.77 -8.91
C MET A 104 5.83 -16.54 -8.70
N LEU A 105 6.79 -16.31 -9.60
CA LEU A 105 7.77 -15.21 -9.52
C LEU A 105 8.58 -15.19 -8.21
N TYR A 106 8.74 -16.37 -7.57
CA TYR A 106 9.43 -16.52 -6.30
C TYR A 106 8.81 -15.72 -5.15
N ARG A 107 7.55 -15.30 -5.25
CA ARG A 107 6.85 -14.52 -4.22
C ARG A 107 6.31 -15.46 -3.13
N PHE A 108 7.22 -15.99 -2.34
CA PHE A 108 6.94 -16.98 -1.29
C PHE A 108 6.12 -16.42 -0.11
N PRO A 109 5.56 -17.28 0.75
CA PRO A 109 4.84 -16.87 1.95
C PRO A 109 5.66 -15.91 2.82
N ALA A 110 5.17 -14.68 2.97
CA ALA A 110 5.78 -13.65 3.80
C ALA A 110 4.76 -13.11 4.80
N VAL A 111 5.16 -13.06 6.08
CA VAL A 111 4.31 -12.51 7.13
C VAL A 111 4.22 -10.99 6.96
N VAL A 112 2.99 -10.49 6.89
CA VAL A 112 2.68 -9.07 6.76
C VAL A 112 1.99 -8.49 7.98
N TRP A 113 1.46 -9.29 8.88
CA TRP A 113 0.94 -8.79 10.14
C TRP A 113 0.97 -9.90 11.17
N TYR A 114 1.19 -9.53 12.43
CA TYR A 114 1.16 -10.44 13.56
C TYR A 114 0.22 -9.83 14.59
N SER A 115 -0.79 -10.59 14.98
CA SER A 115 -1.66 -10.23 16.09
C SER A 115 -1.07 -10.79 17.37
N LYS A 116 -0.55 -9.92 18.23
CA LYS A 116 -0.05 -10.34 19.55
C LYS A 116 -1.17 -10.91 20.43
N GLU A 117 -2.38 -10.40 20.28
CA GLU A 117 -3.54 -10.83 21.07
C GLU A 117 -3.98 -12.25 20.75
N ASN A 118 -4.03 -12.61 19.46
CA ASN A 118 -4.49 -13.93 19.04
C ASN A 118 -3.34 -14.91 18.74
N GLU A 119 -2.10 -14.44 18.78
CA GLU A 119 -0.90 -15.17 18.34
C GLU A 119 -1.00 -15.72 16.90
N THR A 120 -1.66 -14.96 16.01
CA THR A 120 -1.88 -15.32 14.61
C THR A 120 -1.06 -14.45 13.66
N VAL A 121 -0.70 -14.99 12.49
CA VAL A 121 -0.01 -14.25 11.42
C VAL A 121 -0.84 -14.13 10.14
N LEU A 122 -0.87 -12.93 9.57
CA LEU A 122 -1.42 -12.66 8.25
C LEU A 122 -0.26 -12.76 7.27
N ILE A 123 -0.39 -13.64 6.30
CA ILE A 123 0.66 -14.02 5.37
C ILE A 123 0.20 -13.64 3.96
N ARG A 124 1.14 -13.23 3.11
CA ARG A 124 0.89 -13.03 1.68
C ARG A 124 1.88 -13.83 0.82
N CYS A 125 1.43 -14.26 -0.35
CA CYS A 125 2.29 -14.81 -1.39
C CYS A 125 1.64 -14.71 -2.77
N SER A 126 2.33 -15.22 -3.77
CA SER A 126 1.73 -15.60 -5.05
C SER A 126 1.19 -17.04 -5.02
N GLN A 127 0.48 -17.40 -6.08
CA GLN A 127 0.02 -18.78 -6.26
C GLN A 127 1.21 -19.76 -6.32
N PRO A 128 1.01 -21.00 -5.85
CA PRO A 128 1.95 -22.09 -6.09
C PRO A 128 2.28 -22.21 -7.57
N TRP A 129 3.56 -22.47 -7.89
CA TRP A 129 4.00 -22.73 -9.25
C TRP A 129 3.45 -24.08 -9.71
N GLN A 130 2.48 -24.06 -10.61
CA GLN A 130 1.90 -25.27 -11.18
C GLN A 130 2.46 -25.50 -12.58
N ASN A 131 3.36 -26.46 -12.68
CA ASN A 131 3.73 -27.12 -13.93
C ASN A 131 2.79 -28.31 -14.20
N PHE A 132 2.84 -28.84 -15.42
CA PHE A 132 1.91 -29.87 -15.93
C PHE A 132 1.81 -31.11 -15.02
N PHE A 133 2.84 -31.38 -14.21
CA PHE A 133 2.95 -32.54 -13.31
C PHE A 133 2.46 -32.30 -11.87
N MET A 134 1.82 -31.16 -11.56
CA MET A 134 1.43 -30.81 -10.18
C MET A 134 2.60 -30.94 -9.19
N TYR A 135 3.73 -30.29 -9.50
CA TYR A 135 4.90 -30.32 -8.63
C TYR A 135 4.56 -29.90 -7.19
N ARG A 136 5.16 -30.63 -6.25
CA ARG A 136 5.07 -30.37 -4.82
C ARG A 136 6.43 -30.00 -4.29
N SER A 137 6.44 -29.05 -3.35
CA SER A 137 7.64 -28.65 -2.65
C SER A 137 7.46 -28.94 -1.17
N GLN A 138 8.26 -29.87 -0.65
CA GLN A 138 8.28 -30.16 0.77
C GLN A 138 8.70 -28.92 1.58
N GLN A 139 9.57 -28.08 1.03
CA GLN A 139 10.02 -26.84 1.65
C GLN A 139 8.90 -25.81 1.73
N ASP A 140 8.10 -25.62 0.68
CA ASP A 140 6.94 -24.73 0.74
C ASP A 140 5.91 -25.22 1.77
N GLU A 141 5.63 -26.52 1.80
CA GLU A 141 4.76 -27.16 2.80
C GLU A 141 5.28 -26.95 4.23
N GLN A 142 6.56 -27.21 4.48
CA GLN A 142 7.18 -26.97 5.80
C GLN A 142 7.17 -25.49 6.20
N THR A 143 7.43 -24.59 5.25
CA THR A 143 7.37 -23.13 5.47
C THR A 143 5.98 -22.71 5.92
N LEU A 144 4.96 -23.22 5.22
CA LEU A 144 3.56 -23.00 5.53
C LEU A 144 3.20 -23.56 6.92
N LYS A 145 3.58 -24.80 7.21
CA LYS A 145 3.35 -25.42 8.52
C LYS A 145 3.94 -24.60 9.68
N ALA A 146 5.17 -24.08 9.51
CA ALA A 146 5.84 -23.26 10.52
C ALA A 146 5.15 -21.90 10.78
N MET A 147 4.28 -21.44 9.88
CA MET A 147 3.50 -20.20 10.05
C MET A 147 2.10 -20.44 10.67
N ARG A 148 1.73 -21.69 10.97
CA ARG A 148 0.47 -21.99 11.68
C ARG A 148 0.55 -21.49 13.12
N SER A 149 -0.57 -20.99 13.63
CA SER A 149 -0.65 -20.57 15.03
C SER A 149 -0.47 -21.78 15.96
N ARG A 150 0.18 -21.59 17.11
CA ARG A 150 0.24 -22.65 18.14
C ARG A 150 -1.15 -23.04 18.64
N HIS A 151 -2.12 -22.13 18.58
CA HIS A 151 -3.51 -22.41 18.96
C HIS A 151 -4.16 -23.48 18.08
N SER A 152 -3.84 -23.53 16.78
CA SER A 152 -4.41 -24.53 15.86
C SER A 152 -3.93 -25.97 16.11
N GLU A 153 -2.78 -26.19 16.75
CA GLU A 153 -2.26 -27.54 17.02
C GLU A 153 -3.10 -28.31 18.05
N LYS A 154 -3.79 -27.62 18.96
CA LYS A 154 -4.60 -28.28 20.01
C LYS A 154 -5.91 -28.91 19.49
N SER A 155 -6.33 -28.55 18.29
CA SER A 155 -7.67 -28.90 17.76
C SER A 155 -7.67 -29.95 16.64
N VAL A 156 -6.50 -30.39 16.16
CA VAL A 156 -6.42 -31.32 15.02
C VAL A 156 -6.08 -32.73 15.52
N LYS A 157 -7.03 -33.66 15.40
CA LYS A 157 -6.78 -35.11 15.57
C LYS A 157 -6.02 -35.63 14.34
N GLU A 158 -5.00 -36.46 14.56
CA GLU A 158 -3.99 -36.88 13.57
C GLU A 158 -4.50 -37.66 12.33
N ASP A 159 -5.79 -38.02 12.27
CA ASP A 159 -6.31 -38.98 11.28
C ASP A 159 -6.86 -38.39 9.97
N GLU A 160 -7.01 -37.07 9.83
CA GLU A 160 -7.51 -36.47 8.59
C GLU A 160 -6.37 -36.17 7.58
N LYS A 161 -5.86 -37.24 6.96
CA LYS A 161 -4.98 -37.20 5.80
C LYS A 161 -5.80 -37.31 4.52
N GLN A 162 -6.09 -36.22 3.81
CA GLN A 162 -6.30 -36.18 2.34
C GLN A 162 -6.70 -34.78 1.84
N GLY A 163 -6.07 -34.31 0.75
CA GLY A 163 -6.75 -33.43 -0.22
C GLY A 163 -5.95 -32.23 -0.76
N LEU A 164 -5.55 -32.32 -2.04
CA LEU A 164 -5.21 -31.17 -2.88
C LEU A 164 -6.41 -30.24 -3.06
N ILE A 165 -6.26 -28.94 -2.78
CA ILE A 165 -7.08 -27.93 -3.45
C ILE A 165 -6.14 -26.98 -4.20
N TYR A 166 -5.91 -27.32 -5.46
CA TYR A 166 -5.40 -26.40 -6.47
C TYR A 166 -6.56 -25.99 -7.37
N GLY A 167 -7.05 -24.76 -7.18
CA GLY A 167 -7.87 -24.13 -8.19
C GLY A 167 -7.01 -23.69 -9.38
N LYS A 168 -7.62 -23.66 -10.55
CA LYS A 168 -7.24 -22.78 -11.67
C LYS A 168 -8.21 -21.60 -11.64
N GLY A 169 -7.70 -20.37 -11.54
CA GLY A 169 -8.48 -19.16 -11.77
C GLY A 169 -8.95 -18.39 -10.52
N ASN A 170 -8.93 -17.06 -10.67
CA ASN A 170 -9.56 -15.99 -9.88
C ASN A 170 -9.52 -16.09 -8.34
N SER A 171 -8.44 -15.52 -7.76
CA SER A 171 -8.38 -14.92 -6.42
C SER A 171 -8.62 -15.88 -5.24
N TYR A 172 -7.54 -16.44 -4.68
CA TYR A 172 -7.61 -17.26 -3.48
C TYR A 172 -7.52 -16.39 -2.22
N VAL A 173 -8.22 -16.80 -1.18
CA VAL A 173 -7.89 -16.46 0.20
C VAL A 173 -7.79 -17.81 0.90
N SER A 174 -6.58 -18.28 1.17
CA SER A 174 -6.39 -19.53 1.89
C SER A 174 -6.46 -19.22 3.38
N ILE A 175 -7.61 -19.51 3.98
CA ILE A 175 -7.99 -19.04 5.32
C ILE A 175 -7.38 -19.91 6.42
N SER A 176 -6.72 -20.99 6.05
CA SER A 176 -5.70 -21.62 6.89
C SER A 176 -4.64 -22.18 5.98
N VAL A 177 -3.41 -22.11 6.47
CA VAL A 177 -2.20 -22.38 5.72
C VAL A 177 -2.33 -23.72 4.98
N ALA A 178 -2.48 -23.63 3.66
CA ALA A 178 -2.70 -24.74 2.75
C ALA A 178 -1.47 -25.63 2.69
N ASP A 179 -1.41 -26.58 3.61
CA ASP A 179 -0.85 -27.86 3.25
C ASP A 179 -1.92 -28.61 2.47
N TYR A 180 -1.45 -29.36 1.48
CA TYR A 180 -2.15 -30.50 0.88
C TYR A 180 -2.67 -31.55 1.92
N TYR A 181 -2.50 -31.31 3.23
CA TYR A 181 -2.63 -32.26 4.32
C TYR A 181 -3.15 -31.56 5.60
N SER A 182 -4.38 -31.90 6.01
CA SER A 182 -5.03 -31.53 7.28
C SER A 182 -5.53 -30.06 7.38
N PRO A 183 -6.78 -29.84 7.85
CA PRO A 183 -7.82 -29.13 7.12
C PRO A 183 -7.52 -27.63 7.05
N ALA A 184 -6.83 -27.26 5.96
CA ALA A 184 -6.76 -25.89 5.53
C ALA A 184 -8.07 -25.53 4.82
N GLU A 185 -8.93 -24.73 5.47
CA GLU A 185 -10.09 -24.13 4.84
C GLU A 185 -9.64 -23.15 3.74
N VAL A 186 -9.83 -23.55 2.48
CA VAL A 186 -9.55 -22.70 1.31
C VAL A 186 -10.84 -22.00 0.89
N MET A 187 -10.82 -20.66 0.85
CA MET A 187 -11.93 -19.88 0.36
C MET A 187 -11.61 -19.17 -0.97
N PHE A 188 -12.58 -19.15 -1.87
CA PHE A 188 -12.45 -18.56 -3.19
C PHE A 188 -13.13 -17.21 -3.24
N ALA A 189 -12.34 -16.16 -3.46
CA ALA A 189 -12.84 -14.80 -3.37
C ALA A 189 -13.55 -14.30 -4.62
N GLY A 190 -13.23 -14.86 -5.79
CA GLY A 190 -13.82 -14.44 -7.05
C GLY A 190 -13.53 -12.97 -7.41
N LEU A 191 -12.53 -12.34 -6.79
CA LEU A 191 -12.21 -10.93 -7.04
C LEU A 191 -11.82 -10.70 -8.52
N PRO A 192 -12.26 -9.61 -9.13
CA PRO A 192 -12.02 -9.31 -10.54
C PRO A 192 -10.51 -9.15 -10.81
N ASN A 193 -10.06 -9.65 -11.97
CA ASN A 193 -8.69 -9.43 -12.42
C ASN A 193 -8.47 -7.98 -12.90
N ILE A 194 -7.21 -7.63 -13.20
CA ILE A 194 -6.84 -6.26 -13.58
C ILE A 194 -7.59 -5.75 -14.82
N HIS A 195 -7.94 -6.63 -15.77
CA HIS A 195 -8.65 -6.29 -17.00
C HIS A 195 -10.13 -5.98 -16.72
N ALA A 196 -10.78 -6.78 -15.88
CA ALA A 196 -12.15 -6.53 -15.45
C ALA A 196 -12.26 -5.19 -14.70
N VAL A 197 -11.32 -4.92 -13.79
CA VAL A 197 -11.26 -3.62 -13.07
C VAL A 197 -11.00 -2.46 -14.05
N ARG A 198 -10.04 -2.60 -14.98
CA ARG A 198 -9.77 -1.58 -16.01
C ARG A 198 -11.01 -1.26 -16.83
N ASN A 199 -11.68 -2.28 -17.37
CA ASN A 199 -12.84 -2.10 -18.23
C ASN A 199 -13.98 -1.41 -17.46
N ASN A 200 -14.22 -1.83 -16.22
CA ASN A 200 -15.23 -1.20 -15.37
C ASN A 200 -14.95 0.29 -15.11
N PHE A 201 -13.70 0.68 -14.86
CA PHE A 201 -13.33 2.09 -14.70
C PHE A 201 -13.36 2.87 -16.02
N ALA A 202 -13.08 2.23 -17.16
CA ALA A 202 -13.27 2.84 -18.46
C ALA A 202 -14.74 3.17 -18.71
N ASP A 203 -15.65 2.24 -18.38
CA ASP A 203 -17.09 2.46 -18.47
C ASP A 203 -17.55 3.60 -17.54
N LEU A 204 -17.04 3.63 -16.29
CA LEU A 204 -17.32 4.71 -15.34
C LEU A 204 -16.92 6.09 -15.88
N ARG A 205 -15.71 6.19 -16.45
CA ARG A 205 -15.21 7.44 -17.06
C ARG A 205 -16.03 7.84 -18.29
N ALA A 206 -16.43 6.89 -19.13
CA ALA A 206 -17.23 7.17 -20.32
C ALA A 206 -18.60 7.81 -20.00
N ILE A 207 -19.11 7.60 -18.79
CA ILE A 207 -20.41 8.16 -18.34
C ILE A 207 -20.25 9.57 -17.75
N GLN A 208 -19.05 10.02 -17.36
CA GLN A 208 -18.81 11.34 -16.74
C GLN A 208 -19.23 12.52 -17.62
N HIS A 209 -19.23 12.37 -18.95
CA HIS A 209 -19.65 13.43 -19.86
C HIS A 209 -21.17 13.56 -20.02
N LYS A 210 -21.97 12.74 -19.32
CA LYS A 210 -23.43 12.80 -19.41
C LYS A 210 -23.96 14.01 -18.65
N ARG A 211 -24.68 14.87 -19.38
CA ARG A 211 -25.27 16.13 -18.87
C ARG A 211 -26.51 15.95 -17.99
N VAL A 212 -27.10 14.76 -17.91
CA VAL A 212 -28.36 14.54 -17.17
C VAL A 212 -28.09 13.62 -15.97
N LEU A 213 -28.25 14.17 -14.76
CA LEU A 213 -27.96 13.46 -13.50
C LEU A 213 -28.71 12.12 -13.38
N LYS A 214 -30.01 12.08 -13.70
CA LYS A 214 -30.80 10.83 -13.66
C LYS A 214 -30.24 9.76 -14.59
N SER A 215 -29.78 10.16 -15.79
CA SER A 215 -29.15 9.23 -16.74
C SER A 215 -27.76 8.81 -16.27
N TYR A 216 -27.00 9.71 -15.65
CA TYR A 216 -25.70 9.40 -15.07
C TYR A 216 -25.85 8.36 -13.96
N LEU A 217 -26.69 8.65 -12.95
CA LEU A 217 -26.92 7.76 -11.80
C LEU A 217 -27.46 6.40 -12.23
N LYS A 218 -28.42 6.35 -13.16
CA LYS A 218 -28.95 5.07 -13.69
C LYS A 218 -27.85 4.23 -14.33
N LYS A 219 -26.94 4.84 -15.09
CA LYS A 219 -25.84 4.10 -15.71
C LYS A 219 -24.79 3.68 -14.69
N VAL A 220 -24.46 4.54 -13.73
CA VAL A 220 -23.57 4.19 -12.61
C VAL A 220 -24.12 3.02 -11.81
N SER A 221 -25.43 2.97 -11.52
CA SER A 221 -26.05 1.84 -10.81
C SER A 221 -25.99 0.53 -11.60
N CYS A 222 -25.83 0.59 -12.92
CA CYS A 222 -25.62 -0.58 -13.77
C CYS A 222 -24.15 -1.00 -13.86
N LEU A 223 -23.21 -0.20 -13.33
CA LEU A 223 -21.80 -0.56 -13.33
C LEU A 223 -21.48 -1.47 -12.14
N ASN A 224 -20.59 -2.42 -12.40
CA ASN A 224 -20.02 -3.28 -11.36
C ASN A 224 -19.03 -2.56 -10.43
N SER A 225 -18.89 -1.23 -10.50
CA SER A 225 -17.88 -0.50 -9.73
C SER A 225 -18.10 -0.68 -8.24
N LEU A 226 -19.31 -0.37 -7.76
CA LEU A 226 -19.67 -0.57 -6.35
C LEU A 226 -19.72 -2.06 -5.98
N SER A 227 -20.11 -2.94 -6.90
CA SER A 227 -20.09 -4.40 -6.67
C SER A 227 -18.67 -4.91 -6.43
N PHE A 228 -17.68 -4.42 -7.19
CA PHE A 228 -16.29 -4.81 -7.01
C PHE A 228 -15.73 -4.28 -5.68
N ILE A 229 -16.06 -3.05 -5.30
CA ILE A 229 -15.71 -2.50 -3.98
C ILE A 229 -16.36 -3.34 -2.86
N ALA A 230 -17.64 -3.67 -3.00
CA ALA A 230 -18.37 -4.51 -2.06
C ALA A 230 -17.71 -5.89 -1.89
N PHE A 231 -17.33 -6.54 -2.99
CA PHE A 231 -16.62 -7.82 -2.93
C PHE A 231 -15.28 -7.71 -2.19
N VAL A 232 -14.47 -6.70 -2.51
CA VAL A 232 -13.19 -6.51 -1.81
C VAL A 232 -13.42 -6.32 -0.31
N LEU A 233 -14.33 -5.42 0.10
CA LEU A 233 -14.64 -5.17 1.51
C LEU A 233 -15.21 -6.39 2.23
N GLN A 234 -16.10 -7.15 1.58
CA GLN A 234 -16.67 -8.38 2.13
C GLN A 234 -15.57 -9.40 2.43
N TRP A 235 -14.66 -9.63 1.48
CA TRP A 235 -13.57 -10.59 1.66
C TRP A 235 -12.54 -10.15 2.68
N CYS A 236 -12.29 -8.85 2.83
CA CYS A 236 -11.47 -8.33 3.91
C CYS A 236 -12.11 -8.62 5.27
N SER A 237 -13.41 -8.38 5.39
CA SER A 237 -14.15 -8.63 6.64
C SER A 237 -14.15 -10.11 7.03
N ILE A 238 -14.34 -11.01 6.04
CA ILE A 238 -14.22 -12.46 6.25
C ILE A 238 -12.80 -12.84 6.67
N SER A 239 -11.79 -12.34 5.95
CA SER A 239 -10.38 -12.63 6.23
C SER A 239 -9.98 -12.21 7.63
N ILE A 240 -10.42 -11.04 8.10
CA ILE A 240 -10.16 -10.58 9.47
C ILE A 240 -10.87 -11.46 10.48
N LYS A 241 -12.16 -11.74 10.27
CA LYS A 241 -12.93 -12.55 11.22
C LYS A 241 -12.21 -13.88 11.50
N LYS A 242 -11.69 -14.51 10.44
CA LYS A 242 -10.87 -15.71 10.64
C LYS A 242 -9.46 -15.41 11.15
N PHE A 243 -8.83 -14.33 10.72
CA PHE A 243 -7.49 -13.95 11.20
C PHE A 243 -7.43 -13.77 12.72
N LEU A 244 -8.54 -13.36 13.33
CA LEU A 244 -8.69 -13.28 14.78
C LEU A 244 -8.76 -14.68 15.45
N GLU A 245 -9.03 -15.74 14.69
CA GLU A 245 -9.12 -17.13 15.17
C GLU A 245 -7.88 -17.96 14.81
N THR A 246 -7.27 -17.74 13.64
CA THR A 246 -6.12 -18.50 13.12
C THR A 246 -5.27 -17.67 12.15
N SER A 247 -4.04 -18.10 11.88
CA SER A 247 -3.21 -17.54 10.80
C SER A 247 -3.89 -17.69 9.44
N VAL A 248 -3.80 -16.66 8.60
CA VAL A 248 -4.45 -16.58 7.28
C VAL A 248 -3.42 -16.30 6.19
N LEU A 249 -3.46 -17.05 5.09
CA LEU A 249 -2.61 -16.88 3.91
C LEU A 249 -3.41 -16.30 2.74
N VAL A 250 -3.12 -15.06 2.35
CA VAL A 250 -3.77 -14.42 1.20
C VAL A 250 -2.89 -14.52 -0.03
N HIS A 251 -3.38 -15.14 -1.10
CA HIS A 251 -2.69 -15.12 -2.40
C HIS A 251 -3.67 -15.09 -3.56
N CYS A 252 -3.39 -14.29 -4.58
CA CYS A 252 -4.16 -14.36 -5.82
C CYS A 252 -3.31 -15.10 -6.86
N SER A 253 -3.06 -14.49 -8.01
CA SER A 253 -2.12 -15.00 -9.01
C SER A 253 -0.70 -14.59 -8.64
N ASP A 254 -0.32 -13.32 -8.88
CA ASP A 254 1.05 -12.85 -8.63
C ASP A 254 1.27 -12.31 -7.21
N GLY A 255 0.21 -12.10 -6.41
CA GLY A 255 0.38 -11.65 -5.02
C GLY A 255 0.72 -10.16 -4.83
N TRP A 256 0.50 -9.29 -5.83
CA TRP A 256 0.79 -7.84 -5.75
C TRP A 256 -0.39 -6.90 -6.02
N ASP A 257 -1.54 -7.40 -6.47
CA ASP A 257 -2.73 -6.60 -6.77
C ASP A 257 -3.82 -6.84 -5.71
N ARG A 258 -4.76 -7.74 -6.00
CA ARG A 258 -5.84 -8.17 -5.11
C ARG A 258 -5.34 -8.62 -3.73
N THR A 259 -4.20 -9.31 -3.68
CA THR A 259 -3.56 -9.68 -2.41
C THR A 259 -3.18 -8.45 -1.59
N ALA A 260 -2.60 -7.42 -2.21
CA ALA A 260 -2.28 -6.18 -1.51
C ALA A 260 -3.55 -5.47 -1.04
N GLN A 261 -4.61 -5.43 -1.86
CA GLN A 261 -5.91 -4.87 -1.48
C GLN A 261 -6.45 -5.55 -0.21
N VAL A 262 -6.54 -6.88 -0.23
CA VAL A 262 -7.13 -7.66 0.87
C VAL A 262 -6.31 -7.55 2.15
N THR A 263 -4.99 -7.76 2.09
CA THR A 263 -4.17 -7.77 3.31
C THR A 263 -4.07 -6.40 3.97
N THR A 264 -4.08 -5.32 3.19
CA THR A 264 -3.97 -3.96 3.74
C THR A 264 -5.30 -3.43 4.26
N LEU A 265 -6.42 -3.71 3.58
CA LEU A 265 -7.74 -3.42 4.14
C LEU A 265 -8.02 -4.24 5.39
N ALA A 266 -7.60 -5.51 5.43
CA ALA A 266 -7.72 -6.34 6.62
C ALA A 266 -7.08 -5.67 7.84
N LYS A 267 -5.86 -5.15 7.64
CA LYS A 267 -5.14 -4.40 8.66
C LYS A 267 -5.83 -3.10 9.08
N ILE A 268 -6.30 -2.29 8.14
CA ILE A 268 -7.03 -1.03 8.44
C ILE A 268 -8.26 -1.29 9.30
N ILE A 269 -9.02 -2.32 8.96
CA ILE A 269 -10.25 -2.66 9.66
C ILE A 269 -9.94 -3.22 11.05
N ALA A 270 -8.89 -4.04 11.20
CA ALA A 270 -8.61 -4.74 12.44
C ALA A 270 -7.81 -3.93 13.46
N ASP A 271 -6.88 -3.09 13.01
CA ASP A 271 -5.87 -2.45 13.86
C ASP A 271 -5.92 -0.91 13.71
N PRO A 272 -6.23 -0.17 14.81
CA PRO A 272 -6.27 1.29 14.82
C PRO A 272 -4.99 2.00 14.37
N TYR A 273 -3.82 1.38 14.54
CA TYR A 273 -2.56 2.00 14.10
C TYR A 273 -2.61 2.36 12.61
N PHE A 274 -3.14 1.49 11.76
CA PHE A 274 -3.21 1.74 10.32
C PHE A 274 -4.26 2.79 9.90
N ARG A 275 -4.99 3.36 10.87
CA ARG A 275 -5.94 4.46 10.67
C ARG A 275 -5.37 5.82 11.10
N THR A 276 -4.15 5.85 11.63
CA THR A 276 -3.36 7.08 11.82
C THR A 276 -2.68 7.47 10.51
N ILE A 277 -2.27 8.74 10.36
CA ILE A 277 -1.48 9.22 9.21
C ILE A 277 -0.18 8.42 9.10
N GLU A 278 0.50 8.21 10.23
CA GLU A 278 1.76 7.46 10.28
C GLU A 278 1.55 6.00 9.87
N GLY A 279 0.58 5.31 10.46
CA GLY A 279 0.35 3.90 10.19
C GLY A 279 -0.19 3.66 8.79
N PHE A 280 -1.01 4.57 8.25
CA PHE A 280 -1.50 4.49 6.88
C PHE A 280 -0.37 4.72 5.86
N GLU A 281 0.52 5.69 6.09
CA GLU A 281 1.74 5.86 5.29
C GLU A 281 2.61 4.59 5.35
N PHE A 282 2.87 4.07 6.55
CA PHE A 282 3.66 2.86 6.74
C PHE A 282 3.06 1.68 5.96
N LEU A 283 1.74 1.51 6.03
CA LEU A 283 1.02 0.46 5.31
C LEU A 283 1.20 0.57 3.80
N ILE A 284 1.06 1.76 3.22
CA ILE A 284 1.26 1.98 1.78
C ILE A 284 2.72 1.73 1.41
N ARG A 285 3.66 2.30 2.16
CA ARG A 285 5.08 2.13 1.89
C ARG A 285 5.45 0.66 1.90
N ARG A 286 5.13 -0.05 2.98
CA ARG A 286 5.54 -1.44 3.14
C ARG A 286 4.77 -2.39 2.22
N ASP A 287 3.45 -2.44 2.32
CA ASP A 287 2.65 -3.49 1.67
C ASP A 287 2.31 -3.23 0.20
N TRP A 288 2.35 -1.97 -0.24
CA TRP A 288 2.16 -1.63 -1.64
C TRP A 288 3.49 -1.42 -2.35
N ILE A 289 4.33 -0.51 -1.86
CA ILE A 289 5.57 -0.13 -2.56
C ILE A 289 6.66 -1.18 -2.37
N GLU A 290 7.00 -1.54 -1.13
CA GLU A 290 8.13 -2.44 -0.88
C GLU A 290 7.83 -3.88 -1.29
N PHE A 291 6.59 -4.34 -1.13
CA PHE A 291 6.11 -5.64 -1.64
C PHE A 291 5.82 -5.64 -3.16
N GLY A 292 6.16 -4.57 -3.88
CA GLY A 292 6.25 -4.58 -5.34
C GLY A 292 4.90 -4.58 -6.06
N HIS A 293 3.92 -3.81 -5.59
CA HIS A 293 2.81 -3.43 -6.47
C HIS A 293 3.36 -2.68 -7.68
N LYS A 294 2.92 -3.08 -8.87
CA LYS A 294 3.46 -2.57 -10.14
C LYS A 294 2.91 -1.18 -10.48
N PHE A 295 3.17 -0.16 -9.64
CA PHE A 295 2.57 1.18 -9.79
C PHE A 295 2.79 1.79 -11.16
N ALA A 296 3.99 1.66 -11.74
CA ALA A 296 4.32 2.24 -13.03
C ALA A 296 3.52 1.58 -14.17
N ASP A 297 3.42 0.25 -14.16
CA ASP A 297 2.63 -0.49 -15.14
C ASP A 297 1.13 -0.22 -14.98
N ARG A 298 0.64 -0.26 -13.73
CA ARG A 298 -0.78 -0.08 -13.39
C ARG A 298 -1.27 1.33 -13.69
N SER A 299 -0.41 2.33 -13.52
CA SER A 299 -0.69 3.74 -13.81
C SER A 299 -0.40 4.13 -15.27
N GLY A 300 0.26 3.25 -16.03
CA GLY A 300 0.52 3.46 -17.45
C GLY A 300 1.77 4.27 -17.79
N LEU A 301 2.68 4.48 -16.84
CA LEU A 301 3.93 5.23 -17.03
C LEU A 301 4.85 4.59 -18.09
N PHE A 302 4.86 3.26 -18.20
CA PHE A 302 5.67 2.54 -19.19
C PHE A 302 4.89 2.16 -20.47
N ASN A 303 3.75 2.80 -20.74
CA ASN A 303 2.95 2.61 -21.97
C ASN A 303 2.49 1.18 -22.31
N ASN A 304 2.60 0.22 -21.38
CA ASN A 304 2.01 -1.11 -21.55
C ASN A 304 0.52 -1.09 -21.22
N LYS A 305 -0.31 -0.77 -22.22
CA LYS A 305 -1.78 -0.65 -22.07
C LYS A 305 -2.43 -1.90 -21.46
N ASN A 306 -1.89 -3.09 -21.71
CA ASN A 306 -2.45 -4.35 -21.21
C ASN A 306 -2.29 -4.51 -19.70
N GLU A 307 -1.25 -3.92 -19.11
CA GLU A 307 -0.96 -3.97 -17.67
C GLU A 307 -1.63 -2.85 -16.86
N GLN A 308 -2.19 -1.84 -17.52
CA GLN A 308 -2.84 -0.71 -16.86
C GLN A 308 -4.11 -1.15 -16.14
N SER A 309 -4.26 -0.74 -14.87
CA SER A 309 -5.49 -0.98 -14.10
C SER A 309 -5.50 -0.16 -12.80
N PRO A 310 -6.62 0.45 -12.41
CA PRO A 310 -6.72 1.31 -11.22
C PRO A 310 -6.85 0.52 -9.91
N ILE A 311 -5.95 -0.44 -9.67
CA ILE A 311 -6.00 -1.33 -8.49
C ILE A 311 -5.79 -0.58 -7.18
N PHE A 312 -4.79 0.31 -7.12
CA PHE A 312 -4.56 1.14 -5.93
C PHE A 312 -5.69 2.15 -5.71
N LEU A 313 -6.25 2.71 -6.78
CA LEU A 313 -7.39 3.62 -6.69
C LEU A 313 -8.65 2.91 -6.18
N GLN A 314 -8.92 1.70 -6.65
CA GLN A 314 -10.00 0.85 -6.13
C GLN A 314 -9.80 0.55 -4.64
N TRP A 315 -8.56 0.39 -4.19
CA TRP A 315 -8.26 0.22 -2.77
C TRP A 315 -8.52 1.51 -1.98
N LEU A 316 -8.07 2.67 -2.46
CA LEU A 316 -8.36 3.96 -1.83
C LEU A 316 -9.87 4.20 -1.73
N ASP A 317 -10.64 3.77 -2.73
CA ASP A 317 -12.10 3.83 -2.70
C ASP A 317 -12.67 2.95 -1.59
N CYS A 318 -12.18 1.71 -1.44
CA CYS A 318 -12.54 0.87 -0.29
C CYS A 318 -12.26 1.58 1.05
N VAL A 319 -11.10 2.25 1.19
CA VAL A 319 -10.77 3.04 2.39
C VAL A 319 -11.73 4.23 2.54
N HIS A 320 -12.08 4.92 1.46
CA HIS A 320 -13.07 6.00 1.46
C HIS A 320 -14.43 5.51 1.97
N GLN A 321 -14.89 4.32 1.54
CA GLN A 321 -16.15 3.76 2.03
C GLN A 321 -16.12 3.49 3.54
N ILE A 322 -15.00 2.95 4.04
CA ILE A 322 -14.84 2.67 5.48
C ILE A 322 -14.77 4.00 6.26
N LEU A 323 -13.96 4.96 5.79
CA LEU A 323 -13.83 6.29 6.38
C LEU A 323 -15.19 7.00 6.48
N HIS A 324 -16.00 6.94 5.42
CA HIS A 324 -17.34 7.53 5.42
C HIS A 324 -18.24 6.92 6.50
N LYS A 325 -18.17 5.60 6.70
CA LYS A 325 -18.98 4.91 7.71
C LYS A 325 -18.49 5.13 9.13
N PHE A 326 -17.19 5.35 9.30
CA PHE A 326 -16.54 5.49 10.60
C PHE A 326 -15.69 6.77 10.65
N PRO A 327 -16.29 7.97 10.54
CA PRO A 327 -15.55 9.22 10.36
C PRO A 327 -14.63 9.55 11.54
N ALA A 328 -15.02 9.22 12.77
CA ALA A 328 -14.18 9.46 13.96
C ALA A 328 -13.05 8.43 14.14
N ALA A 329 -12.99 7.39 13.30
CA ALA A 329 -12.06 6.28 13.48
C ALA A 329 -10.71 6.45 12.75
N PHE A 330 -10.56 7.53 11.98
CA PHE A 330 -9.37 7.81 11.16
C PHE A 330 -8.80 9.19 11.48
N GLU A 331 -7.48 9.28 11.56
CA GLU A 331 -6.77 10.55 11.82
C GLU A 331 -6.71 11.46 10.59
N PHE A 332 -6.90 10.90 9.40
CA PHE A 332 -6.88 11.64 8.15
C PHE A 332 -8.27 11.86 7.58
N THR A 333 -8.44 12.97 6.85
CA THR A 333 -9.72 13.34 6.22
C THR A 333 -9.94 12.62 4.90
N GLN A 334 -11.15 12.77 4.36
CA GLN A 334 -11.45 12.31 3.00
C GLN A 334 -10.56 13.00 1.95
N GLU A 335 -10.21 14.26 2.15
CA GLU A 335 -9.36 15.00 1.22
C GLU A 335 -7.94 14.42 1.17
N TYR A 336 -7.42 13.86 2.27
CA TYR A 336 -6.15 13.14 2.28
C TYR A 336 -6.15 11.99 1.26
N LEU A 337 -7.23 11.20 1.23
CA LEU A 337 -7.40 10.11 0.26
C LEU A 337 -7.53 10.63 -1.18
N VAL A 338 -8.21 11.76 -1.39
CA VAL A 338 -8.33 12.40 -2.73
C VAL A 338 -6.95 12.86 -3.23
N LYS A 339 -6.12 13.48 -2.37
CA LYS A 339 -4.76 13.89 -2.74
C LYS A 339 -3.89 12.67 -3.07
N LEU A 340 -4.00 11.58 -2.32
CA LEU A 340 -3.32 10.32 -2.65
C LEU A 340 -3.77 9.75 -3.99
N ALA A 341 -5.07 9.72 -4.25
CA ALA A 341 -5.64 9.25 -5.50
C ALA A 341 -5.10 10.07 -6.69
N LEU A 342 -5.11 11.40 -6.59
CA LEU A 342 -4.56 12.30 -7.60
C LEU A 342 -3.07 12.06 -7.84
N HIS A 343 -2.29 12.05 -6.76
CA HIS A 343 -0.83 12.04 -6.86
C HIS A 343 -0.23 10.68 -7.18
N THR A 344 -1.00 9.60 -7.05
CA THR A 344 -0.65 8.28 -7.62
C THR A 344 -0.45 8.36 -9.14
N TYR A 345 -1.24 9.18 -9.84
CA TYR A 345 -1.19 9.29 -11.31
C TYR A 345 -0.48 10.55 -11.82
N SER A 346 -0.19 11.53 -10.95
CA SER A 346 0.36 12.83 -11.37
C SER A 346 1.80 12.79 -11.88
N GLY A 347 2.59 11.78 -11.51
CA GLY A 347 4.03 11.74 -11.79
C GLY A 347 4.87 12.77 -11.01
N LEU A 348 4.25 13.60 -10.16
CA LEU A 348 4.92 14.71 -9.47
C LEU A 348 5.87 14.25 -8.35
N PHE A 349 5.55 13.14 -7.69
CA PHE A 349 6.30 12.62 -6.54
C PHE A 349 6.97 11.29 -6.87
N GLY A 350 8.14 11.06 -6.28
CA GLY A 350 8.93 9.84 -6.49
C GLY A 350 8.34 8.57 -5.87
N THR A 351 7.23 8.67 -5.15
CA THR A 351 6.68 7.59 -4.31
C THR A 351 6.08 6.45 -5.14
N PHE A 352 5.38 6.75 -6.24
CA PHE A 352 4.59 5.77 -7.01
C PHE A 352 5.09 5.55 -8.44
N LEU A 353 6.39 5.81 -8.70
CA LEU A 353 6.95 5.78 -10.07
C LEU A 353 7.50 4.42 -10.50
N PHE A 354 7.55 3.42 -9.62
CA PHE A 354 8.29 2.17 -9.86
C PHE A 354 7.44 0.94 -9.55
N ASN A 355 7.75 -0.17 -10.21
CA ASN A 355 7.12 -1.46 -10.01
C ASN A 355 7.73 -2.27 -8.86
N SER A 356 8.97 -1.97 -8.47
CA SER A 356 9.64 -2.60 -7.33
C SER A 356 10.77 -1.73 -6.77
N LEU A 357 11.20 -2.02 -5.54
CA LEU A 357 12.40 -1.38 -4.97
C LEU A 357 13.66 -1.69 -5.78
N LYS A 358 13.78 -2.90 -6.32
CA LYS A 358 14.93 -3.28 -7.18
C LYS A 358 14.96 -2.37 -8.42
N GLN A 359 13.83 -2.20 -9.09
CA GLN A 359 13.71 -1.31 -10.26
C GLN A 359 14.05 0.14 -9.89
N LYS A 360 13.50 0.65 -8.77
CA LYS A 360 13.82 2.00 -8.28
C LYS A 360 15.34 2.19 -8.12
N VAL A 361 15.99 1.26 -7.41
CA VAL A 361 17.44 1.34 -7.14
C VAL A 361 18.25 1.29 -8.44
N GLN A 362 17.85 0.45 -9.39
CA GLN A 362 18.52 0.37 -10.68
C GLN A 362 18.41 1.68 -11.47
N ILE A 363 17.20 2.21 -11.63
CA ILE A 363 16.97 3.48 -12.35
C ILE A 363 17.68 4.64 -11.64
N PHE A 364 17.69 4.67 -10.31
CA PHE A 364 18.39 5.72 -9.55
C PHE A 364 19.90 5.66 -9.76
N LYS A 365 20.49 4.46 -9.82
CA LYS A 365 21.91 4.30 -10.14
C LYS A 365 22.23 4.81 -11.55
N GLU A 366 21.38 4.52 -12.52
CA GLU A 366 21.54 4.94 -13.91
C GLU A 366 21.34 6.46 -14.07
N ALA A 367 20.40 7.06 -13.33
CA ALA A 367 20.05 8.48 -13.41
C ALA A 367 20.88 9.39 -12.49
N GLY A 368 21.80 8.86 -11.69
CA GLY A 368 22.64 9.66 -10.78
C GLY A 368 21.95 10.13 -9.50
N ASP A 369 21.05 9.31 -8.95
CA ASP A 369 20.28 9.54 -7.71
C ASP A 369 19.52 10.88 -7.70
N PRO A 370 18.52 11.04 -8.59
CA PRO A 370 17.79 12.30 -8.73
C PRO A 370 17.02 12.66 -7.45
N ASP A 371 17.12 13.92 -7.02
CA ASP A 371 16.30 14.45 -5.93
C ASP A 371 14.81 14.39 -6.35
N MET A 372 14.00 13.62 -5.62
CA MET A 372 12.57 13.47 -5.87
C MET A 372 11.76 13.99 -4.68
N PHE A 373 10.68 14.71 -4.96
CA PHE A 373 9.76 15.17 -3.92
C PHE A 373 9.03 13.98 -3.28
N SER A 374 8.85 14.07 -1.96
CA SER A 374 8.11 13.10 -1.16
C SER A 374 6.65 13.52 -1.03
N ILE A 375 5.72 12.67 -1.49
CA ILE A 375 4.29 12.90 -1.26
C ILE A 375 3.97 12.96 0.23
N TRP A 376 4.71 12.22 1.06
CA TRP A 376 4.49 12.17 2.51
C TRP A 376 4.82 13.50 3.17
N ALA A 377 5.90 14.15 2.74
CA ALA A 377 6.25 15.48 3.21
C ALA A 377 5.18 16.51 2.79
N TYR A 378 4.70 16.42 1.56
CA TYR A 378 3.60 17.25 1.06
C TYR A 378 2.31 17.07 1.87
N LEU A 379 1.89 15.83 2.14
CA LEU A 379 0.67 15.54 2.88
C LEU A 379 0.78 15.99 4.35
N ARG A 380 1.91 15.74 5.02
CA ARG A 380 2.12 16.15 6.42
C ARG A 380 2.19 17.66 6.59
N ALA A 381 2.70 18.38 5.60
CA ALA A 381 2.74 19.84 5.64
C ALA A 381 1.34 20.49 5.55
N ASN A 382 0.33 19.76 5.10
CA ASN A 382 -1.03 20.27 4.95
C ASN A 382 -1.90 19.87 6.16
N THR A 383 -1.97 20.76 7.15
CA THR A 383 -2.69 20.53 8.40
C THR A 383 -4.20 20.34 8.22
N ASN A 384 -4.78 20.83 7.13
CA ASN A 384 -6.21 20.63 6.81
C ASN A 384 -6.56 19.17 6.49
N LEU A 385 -5.55 18.32 6.31
CA LEU A 385 -5.74 16.89 6.07
C LEU A 385 -5.88 16.08 7.36
N LEU A 386 -5.67 16.69 8.53
CA LEU A 386 -5.92 16.11 9.85
C LEU A 386 -7.42 16.15 10.16
N ASN A 387 -7.97 15.02 10.59
CA ASN A 387 -9.36 14.90 10.99
C ASN A 387 -9.52 15.29 12.46
N VAL A 388 -10.07 16.49 12.69
CA VAL A 388 -10.34 17.00 14.05
C VAL A 388 -11.36 16.18 14.84
N MET A 389 -12.13 15.32 14.17
CA MET A 389 -13.11 14.42 14.80
C MET A 389 -12.49 13.05 15.16
N TYR A 390 -11.20 12.84 14.92
CA TYR A 390 -10.53 11.58 15.23
C TYR A 390 -10.53 11.30 16.74
N ILE A 391 -11.01 10.13 17.13
CA ILE A 391 -10.99 9.65 18.50
C ILE A 391 -10.12 8.38 18.54
N PRO A 392 -8.87 8.47 19.05
CA PRO A 392 -8.03 7.30 19.20
C PRO A 392 -8.66 6.34 20.22
N PRO A 393 -8.68 5.03 19.95
CA PRO A 393 -9.22 4.08 20.91
C PRO A 393 -8.38 4.03 22.19
N PRO A 394 -9.03 3.95 23.38
CA PRO A 394 -8.36 4.13 24.67
C PRO A 394 -7.30 3.07 25.00
N ASP A 395 -7.42 1.86 24.45
CA ASP A 395 -6.49 0.74 24.64
C ASP A 395 -5.68 0.41 23.38
N GLY A 396 -5.75 1.25 22.35
CA GLY A 396 -5.14 0.98 21.05
C GLY A 396 -5.78 -0.19 20.29
N LYS A 397 -6.95 -0.70 20.74
CA LYS A 397 -7.70 -1.76 20.06
C LYS A 397 -9.01 -1.23 19.47
N GLY A 398 -9.62 -1.99 18.58
CA GLY A 398 -10.97 -1.71 18.13
C GLY A 398 -11.18 -2.00 16.66
N SER A 399 -11.47 -3.25 16.33
CA SER A 399 -11.79 -3.62 14.95
C SER A 399 -13.10 -2.99 14.50
N LEU A 400 -13.17 -2.59 13.23
CA LEU A 400 -14.36 -2.03 12.63
C LEU A 400 -15.28 -3.13 12.11
N LYS A 401 -16.59 -3.04 12.42
CA LYS A 401 -17.60 -3.93 11.86
C LYS A 401 -18.05 -3.40 10.49
N VAL A 402 -17.25 -3.68 9.46
CA VAL A 402 -17.53 -3.20 8.10
C VAL A 402 -18.64 -4.04 7.45
N ASP A 403 -19.64 -3.34 6.92
CA ASP A 403 -20.74 -3.91 6.13
C ASP A 403 -20.63 -3.39 4.68
N PRO A 404 -20.67 -4.22 3.64
CA PRO A 404 -20.63 -3.76 2.25
C PRO A 404 -21.94 -3.11 1.76
N ARG A 405 -23.01 -3.05 2.56
CA ARG A 405 -24.26 -2.37 2.16
C ARG A 405 -24.14 -0.84 2.24
N GLY A 406 -24.83 -0.12 1.37
CA GLY A 406 -24.87 1.35 1.42
C GLY A 406 -23.57 2.04 1.00
N LEU A 407 -22.79 1.41 0.11
CA LEU A 407 -21.65 2.08 -0.54
C LEU A 407 -22.14 3.21 -1.41
N ARG A 408 -21.33 4.27 -1.48
CA ARG A 408 -21.62 5.45 -2.29
C ARG A 408 -20.56 5.64 -3.36
N LEU A 409 -20.94 6.24 -4.48
CA LEU A 409 -19.93 6.67 -5.46
C LEU A 409 -19.02 7.73 -4.81
N TRP A 410 -17.71 7.59 -4.96
CA TRP A 410 -16.75 8.59 -4.52
C TRP A 410 -16.74 9.79 -5.49
N ILE A 411 -17.69 10.71 -5.31
CA ILE A 411 -17.97 11.81 -6.24
C ILE A 411 -16.77 12.76 -6.36
N GLU A 412 -15.99 12.96 -5.32
CA GLU A 412 -14.82 13.85 -5.33
C GLU A 412 -13.70 13.34 -6.25
N VAL A 413 -13.68 12.03 -6.54
CA VAL A 413 -12.71 11.42 -7.47
C VAL A 413 -13.37 11.12 -8.82
N TYR A 414 -14.61 10.66 -8.84
CA TYR A 414 -15.29 10.19 -10.06
C TYR A 414 -16.37 11.13 -10.60
N GLY A 415 -16.65 12.25 -9.94
CA GLY A 415 -17.76 13.12 -10.27
C GLY A 415 -17.57 13.82 -11.62
N GLY A 416 -16.33 14.15 -11.97
CA GLY A 416 -16.03 14.90 -13.19
C GLY A 416 -16.73 16.27 -13.25
N PRO A 417 -16.51 17.04 -14.33
CA PRO A 417 -17.02 18.40 -14.45
C PRO A 417 -18.56 18.50 -14.46
N SER A 418 -19.24 17.41 -14.86
CA SER A 418 -20.70 17.37 -14.96
C SER A 418 -21.36 17.40 -13.57
N LEU A 419 -20.82 16.68 -12.58
CA LEU A 419 -21.35 16.68 -11.21
C LEU A 419 -20.98 17.95 -10.45
N GLU A 420 -19.77 18.49 -10.66
CA GLU A 420 -19.41 19.81 -10.12
C GLU A 420 -20.46 20.85 -10.52
N ARG A 421 -20.85 20.90 -11.80
CA ARG A 421 -21.91 21.81 -12.27
C ARG A 421 -23.25 21.60 -11.59
N PHE A 422 -23.61 20.39 -11.15
CA PHE A 422 -24.89 20.18 -10.45
C PHE A 422 -24.86 20.68 -9.01
N PHE A 423 -23.72 20.56 -8.32
CA PHE A 423 -23.57 21.05 -6.95
C PHE A 423 -23.22 22.55 -6.90
N THR A 424 -22.57 23.09 -7.94
CA THR A 424 -22.29 24.52 -8.07
C THR A 424 -23.41 25.28 -8.79
N ALA A 425 -24.29 24.65 -9.57
CA ALA A 425 -25.41 25.33 -10.26
C ALA A 425 -26.28 26.20 -9.34
N PRO A 426 -26.62 25.80 -8.10
CA PRO A 426 -27.33 26.67 -7.17
C PRO A 426 -26.51 27.92 -6.82
N TYR A 427 -25.19 27.77 -6.66
CA TYR A 427 -24.26 28.85 -6.35
C TYR A 427 -24.00 29.76 -7.55
N GLU A 428 -23.84 29.22 -8.76
CA GLU A 428 -23.75 30.01 -10.00
C GLU A 428 -25.06 30.74 -10.27
N SER A 429 -26.23 30.09 -10.15
CA SER A 429 -27.55 30.73 -10.24
C SER A 429 -27.70 31.87 -9.23
N PHE A 430 -27.28 31.64 -7.99
CA PHE A 430 -27.31 32.62 -6.91
C PHE A 430 -26.34 33.80 -7.18
N CYS A 431 -25.11 33.52 -7.61
CA CYS A 431 -24.12 34.52 -7.99
C CYS A 431 -24.53 35.28 -9.25
N LYS A 432 -25.16 34.64 -10.24
CA LYS A 432 -25.68 35.29 -11.46
C LYS A 432 -26.90 36.15 -11.16
N LYS A 433 -27.80 35.71 -10.26
CA LYS A 433 -28.88 36.57 -9.73
C LYS A 433 -28.30 37.77 -9.00
N ARG A 434 -27.30 37.57 -8.14
CA ARG A 434 -26.67 38.65 -7.38
C ARG A 434 -25.85 39.58 -8.28
N TRP A 435 -25.21 39.06 -9.32
CA TRP A 435 -24.49 39.80 -10.35
C TRP A 435 -25.44 40.60 -11.23
N ASN A 436 -26.59 40.04 -11.63
CA ASN A 436 -27.63 40.79 -12.35
C ASN A 436 -28.28 41.85 -11.48
N VAL A 437 -28.49 41.58 -10.19
CA VAL A 437 -28.94 42.58 -9.21
C VAL A 437 -27.87 43.66 -9.04
N LEU A 438 -26.58 43.31 -8.97
CA LEU A 438 -25.46 44.24 -8.91
C LEU A 438 -25.35 45.08 -10.20
N GLN A 439 -25.40 44.49 -11.39
CA GLN A 439 -25.39 45.22 -12.68
C GLN A 439 -26.59 46.15 -12.82
N ASN A 440 -27.80 45.71 -12.43
CA ASN A 440 -28.99 46.55 -12.48
C ASN A 440 -28.93 47.68 -11.44
N SER A 441 -28.27 47.46 -10.29
CA SER A 441 -28.02 48.52 -9.31
C SER A 441 -26.87 49.46 -9.69
N LEU A 442 -25.93 49.00 -10.52
CA LEU A 442 -24.76 49.74 -11.02
C LEU A 442 -25.02 50.45 -12.36
N GLN A 443 -26.23 50.37 -12.92
CA GLN A 443 -26.69 51.32 -13.95
C GLN A 443 -26.85 52.76 -13.39
N MET A 444 -26.60 52.97 -12.10
CA MET A 444 -26.25 54.27 -11.56
C MET A 444 -24.74 54.36 -11.27
N ARG A 445 -24.06 55.14 -12.11
CA ARG A 445 -22.73 55.77 -11.96
C ARG A 445 -21.58 55.14 -12.75
N ASP A 446 -21.00 56.05 -13.52
CA ASP A 446 -19.84 55.94 -14.39
C ASP A 446 -18.60 55.32 -13.73
N LEU A 447 -17.71 54.85 -14.62
CA LEU A 447 -16.31 54.46 -14.41
C LEU A 447 -16.11 53.02 -13.91
N PHE A 448 -15.70 52.12 -14.80
CA PHE A 448 -14.32 51.61 -14.85
C PHE A 448 -14.17 50.65 -16.04
N VAL A 449 -13.35 51.06 -17.01
CA VAL A 449 -12.80 50.20 -18.06
C VAL A 449 -11.67 49.40 -17.44
N PHE A 450 -11.70 48.08 -17.56
CA PHE A 450 -10.48 47.26 -17.58
C PHE A 450 -10.54 46.34 -18.79
N SER A 451 -9.51 46.45 -19.63
CA SER A 451 -9.23 45.58 -20.77
C SER A 451 -8.74 44.21 -20.29
N ILE A 452 -9.01 43.19 -21.11
CA ILE A 452 -8.40 41.85 -21.05
C ILE A 452 -6.91 41.95 -21.35
#